data_AF-A0A947EY98-F1
#
_entry.id   AF-A0A947EY98-F1
#
_cell.length_a   1.000
_cell.length_b   1.000
_cell.length_c   1.000
_cell.angle_alpha   90.00
_cell.angle_beta   90.00
_cell.angle_gamma   90.00
#
_symmetry.space_group_name_H-M   'P 1'
#
loop_
_entity.id
_entity.type
_entity.pdbx_description
1 polymer ?
#
loop_
_entity_poly.entity_id
_entity_poly.type
_entity_poly.pdbx_seq_one_letter_code
_entity_poly.pdbx_strand_id
1 'polypeptide(L)'
;SHMLNYLNKDTVCRSKQLLQYFGEKLKKDCGVCDVCLKKADRTTTSPGLPERILGQLQRAESSSRRLIRLLPDEEHLILQTLRELLEEGKIGINHKNEYVLNK
;
A
#
# COMPACT_ATOMS: atom_id res chain seq x y z
N SER A 1 -18.75 -12.45 -32.46
CA SER A 1 -17.40 -12.58 -31.86
C SER A 1 -17.36 -11.83 -30.53
N HIS A 2 -17.69 -12.51 -29.42
CA HIS A 2 -17.78 -11.91 -28.08
C HIS A 2 -16.40 -11.84 -27.42
N MET A 3 -15.54 -10.92 -27.88
CA MET A 3 -14.19 -10.78 -27.34
C MET A 3 -13.80 -9.32 -27.09
N LEU A 4 -14.74 -8.52 -26.58
CA LEU A 4 -14.53 -7.08 -26.31
C LEU A 4 -15.19 -6.59 -25.01
N ASN A 5 -15.35 -7.43 -23.98
CA ASN A 5 -15.90 -7.00 -22.68
C ASN A 5 -14.92 -7.09 -21.50
N TYR A 6 -13.66 -7.46 -21.74
CA TYR A 6 -12.66 -7.65 -20.68
C TYR A 6 -11.75 -6.44 -20.44
N LEU A 7 -11.81 -5.42 -21.30
CA LEU A 7 -10.88 -4.28 -21.26
C LEU A 7 -11.43 -3.02 -20.59
N ASN A 8 -12.69 -3.03 -20.11
CA ASN A 8 -13.37 -1.82 -19.62
C ASN A 8 -14.00 -1.98 -18.23
N LYS A 9 -13.26 -2.51 -17.26
CA LYS A 9 -13.61 -2.36 -15.84
C LYS A 9 -12.37 -2.06 -15.02
N ASP A 10 -11.84 -0.85 -15.20
CA ASP A 10 -10.73 -0.25 -14.42
C ASP A 10 -11.02 -0.11 -12.90
N THR A 11 -12.10 -0.70 -12.42
CA THR A 11 -12.60 -0.61 -11.04
C THR A 11 -12.58 -1.95 -10.28
N VAL A 12 -12.25 -3.07 -10.93
CA VAL A 12 -12.19 -4.40 -10.29
C VAL A 12 -10.75 -4.92 -10.25
N CYS A 13 -10.27 -5.42 -9.09
CA CYS A 13 -8.93 -6.02 -8.95
C CYS A 13 -8.65 -7.03 -10.08
N ARG A 14 -7.49 -6.93 -10.72
CA ARG A 14 -7.10 -7.82 -11.84
C ARG A 14 -7.09 -9.29 -11.44
N SER A 15 -6.61 -9.63 -10.24
CA SER A 15 -6.64 -11.02 -9.76
C SER A 15 -8.07 -11.53 -9.57
N LYS A 16 -9.04 -10.67 -9.21
CA LYS A 16 -10.46 -11.05 -9.17
C LYS A 16 -11.01 -11.33 -10.56
N GLN A 17 -10.66 -10.52 -11.55
CA GLN A 17 -11.09 -10.71 -12.94
C GLN A 17 -10.56 -12.04 -13.50
N LEU A 18 -9.28 -12.35 -13.24
CA LEU A 18 -8.66 -13.59 -13.67
C LEU A 18 -9.31 -14.83 -13.03
N LEU A 19 -9.53 -14.80 -11.72
CA LEU A 19 -10.16 -15.92 -11.02
C LEU A 19 -11.61 -16.12 -11.46
N GLN A 20 -12.35 -15.02 -11.66
CA GLN A 20 -13.72 -15.08 -12.17
C GLN A 20 -13.80 -15.75 -13.55
N TYR A 21 -12.80 -15.56 -14.41
CA TYR A 21 -12.70 -16.23 -15.70
C TYR A 21 -12.60 -17.77 -15.56
N PHE A 22 -11.87 -18.24 -14.55
CA PHE A 22 -11.75 -19.68 -14.23
C PHE A 22 -12.88 -20.23 -13.34
N GLY A 23 -13.91 -19.42 -13.05
CA GLY A 23 -15.03 -19.82 -12.19
C GLY A 23 -14.73 -19.72 -10.68
N GLU A 24 -13.56 -19.19 -10.31
CA GLU A 24 -13.14 -19.01 -8.93
C GLU A 24 -13.50 -17.61 -8.40
N LYS A 25 -13.85 -17.52 -7.10
CA LYS A 25 -14.19 -16.25 -6.45
C LYS A 25 -13.14 -15.87 -5.43
N LEU A 26 -12.51 -14.70 -5.60
CA LEU A 26 -11.66 -14.10 -4.57
C LEU A 26 -12.55 -13.31 -3.58
N LYS A 27 -12.47 -13.62 -2.28
CA LYS A 27 -13.23 -12.90 -1.23
C LYS A 27 -12.77 -11.44 -1.04
N LYS A 28 -11.49 -11.13 -1.26
CA LYS A 28 -10.89 -9.80 -1.05
C LYS A 28 -10.15 -9.31 -2.29
N ASP A 29 -10.02 -8.00 -2.44
CA ASP A 29 -9.18 -7.39 -3.48
C ASP A 29 -7.70 -7.76 -3.22
N CYS A 30 -6.92 -7.93 -4.29
CA CYS A 30 -5.55 -8.44 -4.25
C CYS A 30 -4.52 -7.49 -3.61
N GLY A 31 -4.82 -6.19 -3.50
CA GLY A 31 -3.95 -5.19 -2.89
C GLY A 31 -2.68 -4.82 -3.69
N VAL A 32 -2.32 -5.59 -4.72
CA VAL A 32 -1.05 -5.43 -5.46
C VAL A 32 -1.21 -5.06 -6.94
N CYS A 33 -2.43 -5.08 -7.48
CA CYS A 33 -2.67 -4.67 -8.88
C CYS A 33 -2.89 -3.16 -9.01
N ASP A 34 -2.65 -2.62 -10.19
CA ASP A 34 -2.91 -1.22 -10.58
C ASP A 34 -4.29 -0.70 -10.14
N VAL A 35 -5.35 -1.50 -10.26
CA VAL A 35 -6.70 -1.12 -9.81
C VAL A 35 -6.80 -1.02 -8.29
N CYS A 36 -6.15 -1.91 -7.55
CA CYS A 36 -6.11 -1.86 -6.08
C CYS A 36 -5.29 -0.67 -5.59
N LEU A 37 -4.17 -0.39 -6.25
CA LEU A 37 -3.30 0.74 -5.93
C LEU A 37 -4.04 2.07 -6.20
N LYS A 38 -4.69 2.21 -7.36
CA LYS A 38 -5.55 3.39 -7.66
C LYS A 38 -6.75 3.56 -6.74
N LYS A 39 -7.25 2.49 -6.13
CA LYS A 39 -8.31 2.57 -5.10
C LYS A 39 -7.76 3.04 -3.76
N ALA A 40 -6.56 2.63 -3.39
CA ALA A 40 -5.89 3.08 -2.18
C ALA A 40 -5.64 4.60 -2.20
N ASP A 41 -5.33 5.16 -3.37
CA ASP A 41 -5.20 6.62 -3.55
C ASP A 41 -6.46 7.43 -3.21
N ARG A 42 -7.64 6.79 -3.19
CA ARG A 42 -8.93 7.51 -3.11
C ARG A 42 -9.57 7.52 -1.73
N THR A 43 -9.02 6.83 -0.74
CA THR A 43 -9.70 6.67 0.55
C THR A 43 -8.73 6.77 1.71
N THR A 44 -9.04 7.74 2.59
CA THR A 44 -8.53 7.91 3.97
C THR A 44 -7.06 8.33 4.10
N THR A 45 -6.76 9.60 3.88
CA THR A 45 -5.52 10.19 4.43
C THR A 45 -5.65 10.36 5.95
N SER A 46 -4.68 9.87 6.72
CA SER A 46 -4.53 10.25 8.13
C SER A 46 -3.68 11.53 8.22
N PRO A 47 -4.26 12.69 8.61
CA PRO A 47 -3.52 13.94 8.69
C PRO A 47 -2.35 13.81 9.67
N GLY A 48 -1.15 14.20 9.25
CA GLY A 48 0.04 14.16 10.11
C GLY A 48 0.71 12.79 10.22
N LEU A 49 0.20 11.74 9.56
CA LEU A 49 0.82 10.42 9.58
C LEU A 49 2.23 10.40 8.95
N PRO A 50 2.49 11.05 7.81
CA PRO A 50 3.85 11.12 7.25
C PRO A 50 4.84 11.73 8.24
N GLU A 51 4.50 12.86 8.86
CA GLU A 51 5.34 13.58 9.83
C GLU A 51 5.62 12.74 11.06
N ARG A 52 4.62 11.99 11.53
CA ARG A 52 4.78 11.08 12.66
C ARG A 52 5.68 9.89 12.33
N ILE A 53 5.54 9.28 11.14
CA ILE A 53 6.45 8.22 10.69
C ILE A 53 7.88 8.76 10.61
N LEU A 54 8.08 9.89 9.92
CA LEU A 54 9.39 10.51 9.78
C LEU A 54 9.99 10.87 11.16
N GLY A 55 9.17 11.40 12.08
CA GLY A 55 9.59 11.70 13.44
C GLY A 55 10.00 10.46 14.25
N GLN A 56 9.37 9.31 14.03
CA GLN A 56 9.82 8.04 14.63
C GLN A 56 11.15 7.57 14.02
N LEU A 57 11.27 7.63 12.69
CA LEU A 57 12.48 7.21 11.98
C LEU A 57 13.67 8.13 12.24
N GLN A 58 13.42 9.39 12.61
CA GLN A 58 14.46 10.31 13.08
C GLN A 58 15.06 9.89 14.43
N ARG A 59 14.26 9.22 15.28
CA ARG A 59 14.70 8.75 16.61
C ARG A 59 15.35 7.38 16.50
N ALA A 60 14.74 6.46 15.76
CA ALA A 60 15.23 5.10 15.59
C ALA A 60 14.72 4.47 14.29
N GLU A 61 15.63 3.79 13.59
CA GLU A 61 15.29 2.88 12.49
C GLU A 61 14.24 1.88 12.98
N SER A 62 13.19 1.66 12.18
CA SER A 62 12.03 0.88 12.60
C SER A 62 11.49 0.04 11.46
N SER A 63 11.05 -1.18 11.76
CA SER A 63 10.29 -2.00 10.81
C SER A 63 8.82 -1.56 10.72
N SER A 64 8.14 -1.93 9.64
CA SER A 64 6.69 -1.72 9.48
C SER A 64 5.91 -2.26 10.67
N ARG A 65 6.23 -3.48 11.11
CA ARG A 65 5.61 -4.13 12.29
C ARG A 65 5.74 -3.30 13.56
N ARG A 66 6.88 -2.62 13.75
CA ARG A 66 7.09 -1.76 14.92
C ARG A 66 6.25 -0.49 14.82
N LEU A 67 6.24 0.15 13.65
CA LEU A 67 5.44 1.36 13.40
C LEU A 67 3.94 1.08 13.56
N ILE A 68 3.43 -0.04 13.04
CA ILE A 68 2.04 -0.47 13.20
C ILE A 68 1.64 -0.65 14.67
N ARG A 69 2.56 -1.11 15.53
CA ARG A 69 2.28 -1.24 16.97
C ARG A 69 2.36 0.07 17.74
N LEU A 70 3.14 1.04 17.25
CA LEU A 70 3.44 2.27 17.97
C LEU A 70 2.48 3.41 17.59
N LEU A 71 2.05 3.43 16.34
CA LEU A 71 1.18 4.45 15.78
C LEU A 71 -0.29 4.03 15.95
N PRO A 72 -1.19 4.96 16.30
CA PRO A 72 -2.61 4.65 16.50
C PRO A 72 -3.40 4.46 15.19
N ASP A 73 -2.77 4.66 14.02
CA ASP A 73 -3.43 4.58 12.72
C ASP A 73 -3.61 3.15 12.25
N GLU A 74 -4.54 2.99 11.32
CA GLU A 74 -4.78 1.70 10.69
C GLU A 74 -3.55 1.21 9.91
N GLU A 75 -3.28 -0.09 10.00
CA GLU A 75 -2.15 -0.75 9.34
C GLU A 75 -2.07 -0.41 7.85
N HIS A 76 -3.21 -0.41 7.16
CA HIS A 76 -3.25 -0.15 5.72
C HIS A 76 -2.77 1.28 5.38
N LEU A 77 -3.07 2.27 6.24
CA LEU A 77 -2.63 3.65 6.07
C LEU A 77 -1.13 3.78 6.31
N ILE A 78 -0.62 3.14 7.37
CA ILE A 78 0.82 3.14 7.68
C ILE A 78 1.62 2.54 6.52
N LEU A 79 1.17 1.39 5.99
CA LEU A 79 1.85 0.73 4.89
C LEU A 79 1.77 1.53 3.58
N GLN A 80 0.65 2.21 3.34
CA GLN A 80 0.50 3.11 2.20
C GLN A 80 1.45 4.31 2.31
N THR A 81 1.45 5.02 3.44
CA THR A 81 2.34 6.17 3.65
C THR A 81 3.81 5.77 3.61
N LEU A 82 4.19 4.59 4.13
CA LEU A 82 5.56 4.10 3.99
C LEU A 82 5.95 3.88 2.52
N ARG A 83 5.02 3.42 1.68
CA ARG A 83 5.26 3.26 0.24
C ARG A 83 5.43 4.62 -0.44
N GLU A 84 4.56 5.58 -0.14
CA GLU A 84 4.65 6.95 -0.67
C GLU A 84 6.00 7.59 -0.29
N LEU A 85 6.42 7.47 0.98
CA LEU A 85 7.70 8.01 1.45
C LEU A 85 8.92 7.34 0.80
N LEU A 86 8.84 6.05 0.44
CA LEU A 86 9.86 5.35 -0.32
C LEU A 86 9.93 5.85 -1.77
N GLU A 87 8.77 6.02 -2.42
CA GLU A 87 8.65 6.51 -3.80
C GLU A 87 9.14 7.96 -3.92
N GLU A 88 8.86 8.79 -2.91
CA GLU A 88 9.38 10.15 -2.78
C GLU A 88 10.88 10.20 -2.43
N GLY A 89 11.49 9.06 -2.07
CA GLY A 89 12.89 8.98 -1.68
C GLY A 89 13.21 9.64 -0.33
N LYS A 90 12.21 9.91 0.52
CA LYS A 90 12.42 10.46 1.88
C LYS A 90 12.96 9.41 2.86
N ILE A 91 12.63 8.14 2.61
CA ILE A 91 13.09 7.02 3.42
C ILE A 91 13.67 5.91 2.54
N GLY A 92 14.49 5.05 3.12
CA GLY A 92 15.08 3.88 2.50
C GLY A 92 14.91 2.64 3.39
N ILE A 93 15.37 1.49 2.90
CA ILE A 93 15.40 0.23 3.67
C ILE A 93 16.85 -0.20 3.85
N ASN A 94 17.25 -0.48 5.09
CA ASN A 94 18.59 -0.96 5.42
C ASN A 94 18.71 -2.50 5.25
N HIS A 95 19.90 -3.05 5.51
CA HIS A 95 20.18 -4.50 5.44
C HIS A 95 19.41 -5.34 6.48
N LYS A 96 18.78 -4.71 7.48
CA LYS A 96 17.94 -5.35 8.50
C LYS A 96 16.44 -5.32 8.15
N ASN A 97 16.08 -4.85 6.96
CA ASN A 97 14.69 -4.59 6.55
C ASN A 97 13.96 -3.59 7.47
N GLU A 98 14.68 -2.58 7.94
CA GLU A 98 14.14 -1.46 8.71
C GLU A 98 14.16 -0.19 7.86
N TYR A 99 13.16 0.66 8.07
CA TYR A 99 13.08 1.96 7.42
C TYR A 99 14.06 2.92 8.07
N VAL A 100 14.73 3.72 7.23
CA VAL A 100 15.70 4.74 7.64
C VAL A 100 15.42 6.04 6.88
N LEU A 101 15.70 7.19 7.49
CA LEU A 101 15.64 8.46 6.75
C LEU A 101 16.77 8.52 5.73
N ASN A 102 16.44 8.91 4.50
CA ASN A 102 17.46 9.27 3.53
C ASN A 102 17.99 10.67 3.89
N LYS A 103 19.31 10.84 3.83
CA LYS A 103 19.98 12.13 4.05
C LYS A 103 20.22 12.85 2.74
#